data_AF-A0A845ZE52-F1
#
_entry.id   AF-A0A845ZE52-F1
#
_cell.length_a   1.000
_cell.length_b   1.000
_cell.length_c   1.000
_cell.angle_alpha   90.00
_cell.angle_beta   90.00
_cell.angle_gamma   90.00
#
_symmetry.space_group_name_H-M   'P 1'
#
loop_
_entity.id
_entity.type
_entity.pdbx_description
1 polymer ?
#
loop_
_entity_poly.entity_id
_entity_poly.type
_entity_poly.pdbx_seq_one_letter_code
_entity_poly.pdbx_strand_id
1 'polypeptide(L)'
;GSDPHHAAVAVTEGIMRILPEDELEGVIAHELSHIKNRDTLTQAVAATVAGGISWLTQIASYAMWFGGGSRNEKSSNPIVMLLTIMLTPVAASIVQMAISRTREFAADEGAGNLTGNPRALAQALQRLNQNAQQMPLNANPAFEPLLIMNGFSGKFMANLFSTHPSTEVRIEKLLQLEQKLLR
;
A
#
# COMPACT_ATOMS: atom_id res chain seq x y z
N GLY A 1 -12.55 0.41 -10.15
CA GLY A 1 -13.75 1.27 -10.27
C GLY A 1 -13.85 2.17 -9.06
N SER A 2 -14.49 3.33 -9.18
CA SER A 2 -14.66 4.29 -8.08
C SER A 2 -15.66 3.83 -7.01
N ASP A 3 -16.50 2.85 -7.33
CA ASP A 3 -17.48 2.26 -6.41
C ASP A 3 -17.71 0.77 -6.73
N PRO A 4 -18.28 -0.01 -5.79
CA PRO A 4 -18.51 -1.44 -5.98
C PRO A 4 -19.44 -1.82 -7.13
N HIS A 5 -20.35 -0.96 -7.55
CA HIS A 5 -21.31 -1.24 -8.62
C HIS A 5 -20.70 -1.05 -10.02
N HIS A 6 -19.60 -0.30 -10.12
CA HIS A 6 -18.87 -0.05 -11.37
C HIS A 6 -17.42 -0.53 -11.31
N ALA A 7 -17.12 -1.49 -10.44
CA ALA A 7 -15.80 -2.09 -10.35
C ALA A 7 -15.66 -3.27 -11.33
N ALA A 8 -14.44 -3.47 -11.82
CA ALA A 8 -14.07 -4.61 -12.63
C ALA A 8 -12.76 -5.18 -12.08
N VAL A 9 -12.66 -6.50 -12.06
CA VAL A 9 -11.43 -7.23 -11.76
C VAL A 9 -10.94 -7.83 -13.07
N ALA A 10 -9.71 -7.52 -13.45
CA ALA A 10 -9.08 -8.07 -14.64
C ALA A 10 -8.02 -9.09 -14.21
N VAL A 11 -8.04 -10.27 -14.84
CA VAL A 11 -7.11 -11.36 -14.55
C VAL A 11 -6.22 -11.55 -15.76
N THR A 12 -4.90 -11.59 -15.56
CA THR A 12 -3.95 -11.78 -16.66
C THR A 12 -3.89 -13.25 -17.09
N GLU A 13 -3.56 -13.53 -18.35
CA GLU A 13 -3.29 -14.92 -18.76
C GLU A 13 -2.14 -15.55 -17.98
N GLY A 14 -1.14 -14.76 -17.60
CA GLY A 14 0.01 -15.23 -16.83
C GLY A 14 -0.39 -15.76 -15.46
N ILE A 15 -1.22 -15.03 -14.71
CA ILE A 15 -1.64 -15.48 -13.38
C ILE A 15 -2.50 -16.73 -13.45
N MET A 16 -3.37 -16.86 -14.48
CA MET A 16 -4.16 -18.08 -14.71
C MET A 16 -3.32 -19.32 -15.03
N ARG A 17 -2.09 -19.15 -15.56
CA ARG A 17 -1.16 -20.26 -15.83
C ARG A 17 -0.33 -20.64 -14.60
N ILE A 18 -0.15 -19.73 -13.66
CA ILE A 18 0.73 -19.90 -12.49
C ILE A 18 -0.06 -20.43 -11.28
N LEU A 19 -1.26 -19.87 -11.06
CA LEU A 19 -2.10 -20.19 -9.90
C LEU A 19 -3.10 -21.31 -10.23
N PRO A 20 -3.23 -22.34 -9.38
CA PRO A 20 -4.37 -23.25 -9.40
C PRO A 20 -5.66 -22.50 -9.08
N GLU A 21 -6.80 -23.16 -9.34
CA GLU A 21 -8.12 -22.54 -9.25
C GLU A 21 -8.46 -21.98 -7.86
N ASP A 22 -8.10 -22.68 -6.78
CA ASP A 22 -8.33 -22.27 -5.40
C ASP A 22 -7.45 -21.08 -4.98
N GLU A 23 -6.18 -21.08 -5.38
CA GLU A 23 -5.27 -19.95 -5.19
C GLU A 23 -5.75 -18.70 -5.97
N LEU A 24 -6.21 -18.89 -7.21
CA LEU A 24 -6.76 -17.83 -8.04
C LEU A 24 -8.07 -17.29 -7.46
N GLU A 25 -8.95 -18.15 -6.96
CA GLU A 25 -10.16 -17.76 -6.23
C GLU A 25 -9.81 -16.90 -5.02
N GLY A 26 -8.79 -17.29 -4.25
CA GLY A 26 -8.27 -16.51 -3.12
C GLY A 26 -7.79 -15.12 -3.52
N VAL A 27 -7.04 -15.01 -4.63
CA VAL A 27 -6.57 -13.71 -5.15
C VAL A 27 -7.74 -12.84 -5.64
N ILE A 28 -8.70 -13.42 -6.35
CA ILE A 28 -9.90 -12.68 -6.80
C ILE A 28 -10.71 -12.22 -5.58
N ALA A 29 -10.87 -13.06 -4.56
CA ALA A 29 -11.55 -12.71 -3.33
C ALA A 29 -10.86 -11.57 -2.56
N HIS A 30 -9.54 -11.48 -2.64
CA HIS A 30 -8.76 -10.36 -2.11
C HIS A 30 -9.08 -9.05 -2.86
N GLU A 31 -9.05 -9.06 -4.20
CA GLU A 31 -9.40 -7.89 -5.00
C GLU A 31 -10.87 -7.45 -4.80
N LEU A 32 -11.79 -8.41 -4.68
CA LEU A 32 -13.19 -8.15 -4.34
C LEU A 32 -13.33 -7.54 -2.94
N SER A 33 -12.49 -7.93 -1.99
CA SER A 33 -12.48 -7.35 -0.64
C SER A 33 -12.04 -5.90 -0.66
N HIS A 34 -11.04 -5.52 -1.46
CA HIS A 34 -10.67 -4.11 -1.68
C HIS A 34 -11.83 -3.28 -2.25
N ILE A 35 -12.53 -3.83 -3.24
CA ILE A 35 -13.69 -3.18 -3.85
C ILE A 35 -14.80 -2.98 -2.80
N LYS A 36 -15.15 -4.04 -2.07
CA LYS A 36 -16.18 -4.02 -1.02
C LYS A 36 -15.87 -2.99 0.07
N ASN A 37 -14.59 -2.90 0.47
CA ASN A 37 -14.13 -1.99 1.51
C ASN A 37 -13.89 -0.55 1.01
N ARG A 38 -14.02 -0.29 -0.30
CA ARG A 38 -13.77 1.01 -0.94
C ARG A 38 -12.36 1.52 -0.68
N ASP A 39 -11.38 0.63 -0.78
CA ASP A 39 -9.99 0.94 -0.42
C ASP A 39 -9.37 1.98 -1.37
N THR A 40 -9.73 1.96 -2.66
CA THR A 40 -9.33 2.99 -3.63
C THR A 40 -9.78 4.40 -3.20
N LEU A 41 -11.02 4.54 -2.71
CA LEU A 41 -11.52 5.83 -2.23
C LEU A 41 -10.77 6.26 -0.96
N THR A 42 -10.59 5.33 -0.02
CA THR A 42 -9.88 5.59 1.24
C THR A 42 -8.45 6.07 0.97
N GLN A 43 -7.74 5.41 0.05
CA GLN A 43 -6.38 5.76 -0.34
C GLN A 43 -6.34 7.11 -1.08
N ALA A 44 -7.31 7.40 -1.95
CA ALA A 44 -7.41 8.69 -2.64
C ALA A 44 -7.65 9.85 -1.66
N VAL A 45 -8.55 9.68 -0.68
CA VAL A 45 -8.81 10.67 0.38
C VAL A 45 -7.55 10.87 1.22
N ALA A 46 -6.91 9.79 1.68
CA ALA A 46 -5.68 9.86 2.46
C ALA A 46 -4.56 10.59 1.70
N ALA A 47 -4.35 10.26 0.42
CA ALA A 47 -3.37 10.92 -0.44
C ALA A 47 -3.69 12.41 -0.63
N THR A 48 -4.97 12.76 -0.81
CA THR A 48 -5.41 14.16 -0.98
C THR A 48 -5.14 14.98 0.29
N VAL A 49 -5.46 14.43 1.46
CA VAL A 49 -5.20 15.10 2.75
C VAL A 49 -3.69 15.26 2.98
N ALA A 50 -2.91 14.20 2.76
CA ALA A 50 -1.45 14.24 2.87
C ALA A 50 -0.83 15.26 1.91
N GLY A 51 -1.32 15.32 0.66
CA GLY A 51 -0.91 16.29 -0.35
C GLY A 51 -1.26 17.72 0.04
N GLY A 52 -2.47 17.95 0.56
CA GLY A 52 -2.91 19.26 1.05
C GLY A 52 -2.06 19.78 2.21
N ILE A 53 -1.75 18.92 3.19
CA ILE A 53 -0.85 19.26 4.30
C ILE A 53 0.54 19.61 3.77
N SER A 54 1.08 18.80 2.85
CA SER A 54 2.40 19.01 2.25
C SER A 54 2.47 20.32 1.44
N TRP A 55 1.39 20.67 0.74
CA TRP A 55 1.29 21.92 0.01
C TRP A 55 1.24 23.14 0.94
N LEU A 56 0.45 23.06 2.03
CA LEU A 56 0.39 24.12 3.03
C LEU A 56 1.73 24.35 3.73
N THR A 57 2.44 23.27 4.10
CA THR A 57 3.77 23.39 4.71
C THR A 57 4.79 23.95 3.73
N GLN A 58 4.70 23.60 2.45
CA GLN A 58 5.54 24.16 1.41
C GLN A 58 5.29 25.67 1.23
N ILE A 59 4.03 26.13 1.15
CA ILE A 59 3.69 27.55 1.07
C ILE A 59 4.18 28.32 2.29
N ALA A 60 3.91 27.81 3.50
CA ALA A 60 4.38 28.43 4.74
C ALA A 60 5.91 28.56 4.74
N SER A 61 6.60 27.56 4.22
CA SER A 61 8.06 27.56 4.09
C SER A 61 8.56 28.60 3.08
N TYR A 62 7.94 28.69 1.90
CA TYR A 62 8.25 29.71 0.91
C TYR A 62 7.98 31.13 1.46
N ALA A 63 6.86 31.35 2.13
CA ALA A 63 6.50 32.63 2.73
C ALA A 63 7.50 33.07 3.81
N MET A 64 7.99 32.14 4.65
CA MET A 64 9.03 32.44 5.63
C MET A 64 10.38 32.77 4.98
N TRP A 65 10.76 32.08 3.90
CA TRP A 65 12.05 32.28 3.22
C TRP A 65 12.09 33.59 2.41
N PHE A 66 10.99 33.94 1.73
CA PHE A 66 10.94 35.09 0.81
C PHE A 66 10.20 36.31 1.38
N GLY A 67 9.42 36.15 2.45
CA GLY A 67 8.68 37.24 3.11
C GLY A 67 9.43 37.92 4.27
N GLY A 68 10.61 37.44 4.64
CA GLY A 68 11.40 37.88 5.81
C GLY A 68 12.12 39.22 5.70
N GLY A 69 11.52 40.22 5.05
CA GLY A 69 12.08 41.56 4.85
C GLY A 69 11.86 42.57 5.99
N SER A 70 11.28 42.17 7.13
CA SER A 70 11.05 43.10 8.26
C SER A 70 11.82 42.70 9.51
N ARG A 71 12.59 43.66 10.01
CA ARG A 71 13.82 43.50 10.79
C ARG A 71 13.61 43.35 12.31
N ASN A 72 12.45 42.89 12.81
CA ASN A 72 12.22 43.05 14.25
C ASN A 72 11.34 42.06 15.05
N GLU A 73 10.97 40.87 14.56
CA GLU A 73 10.22 39.93 15.43
C GLU A 73 10.70 38.48 15.30
N LYS A 74 11.06 37.91 16.46
CA LYS A 74 11.35 36.50 16.78
C LYS A 74 11.83 35.65 15.60
N SER A 75 13.16 35.55 15.52
CA SER A 75 13.90 34.60 14.69
C SER A 75 13.26 33.21 14.70
N SER A 76 12.47 32.89 13.68
CA SER A 76 12.17 31.52 13.31
C SER A 76 13.52 30.84 13.04
N ASN A 77 13.92 29.92 13.92
CA ASN A 77 15.22 29.26 13.81
C ASN A 77 15.29 28.53 12.46
N PRO A 78 16.21 28.88 11.55
CA PRO A 78 16.29 28.27 10.22
C PRO A 78 16.50 26.75 10.29
N ILE A 79 17.08 26.24 11.39
CA ILE A 79 17.22 24.81 11.65
C ILE A 79 15.84 24.17 11.88
N VAL A 80 14.98 24.80 12.68
CA VAL A 80 13.62 24.29 12.95
C VAL A 80 12.80 24.27 11.67
N MET A 81 12.89 25.32 10.85
CA MET A 81 12.22 25.40 9.56
C MET A 81 12.67 24.29 8.60
N LEU A 82 13.98 24.07 8.47
CA LEU A 82 14.54 22.99 7.65
C LEU A 82 14.08 21.61 8.13
N LEU A 83 14.06 21.40 9.45
CA LEU A 83 13.54 20.16 10.05
C LEU A 83 12.06 19.96 9.73
N THR A 84 11.22 20.99 9.82
CA THR A 84 9.79 20.87 9.48
C THR A 84 9.57 20.52 8.01
N ILE A 85 10.33 21.14 7.08
CA ILE A 85 10.25 20.85 5.64
C ILE A 85 10.63 19.40 5.34
N MET A 86 11.66 18.87 6.01
CA MET A 86 12.13 17.50 5.80
C MET A 86 11.26 16.46 6.49
N LEU A 87 10.81 16.73 7.72
CA LEU A 87 10.07 15.75 8.52
C LEU A 87 8.59 15.64 8.15
N THR A 88 7.97 16.71 7.64
CA THR A 88 6.54 16.68 7.29
C THR A 88 6.21 15.65 6.20
N PRO A 89 6.91 15.64 5.04
CA PRO A 89 6.66 14.64 4.00
C PRO A 89 6.91 13.21 4.49
N VAL A 90 7.93 13.02 5.33
CA VAL A 90 8.26 11.72 5.93
C VAL A 90 7.15 11.25 6.88
N ALA A 91 6.62 12.13 7.72
CA ALA A 91 5.49 11.80 8.60
C ALA A 91 4.25 11.45 7.78
N ALA A 92 3.94 12.23 6.73
CA ALA A 92 2.81 11.97 5.85
C ALA A 92 2.94 10.63 5.11
N SER A 93 4.13 10.28 4.61
CA SER A 93 4.37 9.01 3.94
C SER A 93 4.23 7.82 4.90
N ILE A 94 4.71 7.95 6.14
CA ILE A 94 4.54 6.90 7.17
C ILE A 94 3.06 6.65 7.44
N VAL A 95 2.25 7.70 7.61
CA VAL A 95 0.81 7.57 7.82
C VAL A 95 0.14 6.90 6.61
N GLN A 96 0.48 7.33 5.40
CA GLN A 96 -0.06 6.75 4.17
C GLN A 96 0.28 5.25 4.04
N MET A 97 1.52 4.87 4.33
CA MET A 97 1.95 3.47 4.35
C MET A 97 1.22 2.65 5.41
N ALA A 98 1.01 3.20 6.61
CA ALA A 98 0.29 2.52 7.68
C ALA A 98 -1.17 2.24 7.30
N ILE A 99 -1.83 3.20 6.63
CA ILE A 99 -3.17 3.03 6.08
C ILE A 99 -3.17 1.92 5.03
N SER A 100 -2.26 1.97 4.05
CA SER A 100 -2.12 0.97 2.99
C SER A 100 -1.98 -0.45 3.57
N ARG A 101 -1.04 -0.66 4.49
CA ARG A 101 -0.79 -1.96 5.13
C ARG A 101 -2.01 -2.51 5.88
N THR A 102 -2.76 -1.62 6.52
CA THR A 102 -3.97 -2.02 7.26
C THR A 102 -5.07 -2.47 6.31
N ARG A 103 -5.17 -1.88 5.11
CA ARG A 103 -6.12 -2.29 4.08
C ARG A 103 -5.78 -3.65 3.49
N GLU A 104 -4.50 -3.90 3.20
CA GLU A 104 -4.01 -5.21 2.74
C GLU A 104 -4.39 -6.34 3.70
N PHE A 105 -4.16 -6.15 5.01
CA PHE A 105 -4.55 -7.15 6.01
C PHE A 105 -6.07 -7.35 6.10
N ALA A 106 -6.85 -6.28 5.96
CA ALA A 106 -8.31 -6.38 5.95
C ALA A 106 -8.82 -7.09 4.68
N ALA A 107 -8.15 -6.92 3.54
CA ALA A 107 -8.46 -7.62 2.31
C ALA A 107 -8.07 -9.11 2.37
N ASP A 108 -6.92 -9.44 2.98
CA ASP A 108 -6.52 -10.84 3.25
C ASP A 108 -7.54 -11.56 4.13
N GLU A 109 -7.96 -10.91 5.22
CA GLU A 109 -8.98 -11.46 6.12
C GLU A 109 -10.34 -11.57 5.42
N GLY A 110 -10.71 -10.55 4.63
CA GLY A 110 -11.93 -10.56 3.81
C GLY A 110 -11.96 -11.72 2.82
N ALA A 111 -10.84 -11.96 2.13
CA ALA A 111 -10.69 -13.05 1.18
C ALA A 111 -10.79 -14.42 1.86
N GLY A 112 -10.05 -14.62 2.95
CA GLY A 112 -10.07 -15.88 3.70
C GLY A 112 -11.46 -16.22 4.26
N ASN A 113 -12.22 -15.21 4.69
CA ASN A 113 -13.61 -15.39 5.13
C ASN A 113 -14.57 -15.62 3.96
N LEU A 114 -14.35 -14.99 2.81
CA LEU A 114 -15.23 -15.12 1.64
C LEU A 114 -15.09 -16.48 0.97
N THR A 115 -13.86 -16.99 0.83
CA THR A 115 -13.59 -18.31 0.23
C THR A 115 -13.71 -19.45 1.23
N GLY A 116 -13.65 -19.15 2.54
CA GLY A 116 -13.52 -20.16 3.58
C GLY A 116 -12.18 -20.92 3.53
N ASN A 117 -11.23 -20.47 2.70
CA ASN A 117 -9.94 -21.11 2.49
C ASN A 117 -8.80 -20.07 2.54
N PRO A 118 -8.43 -19.55 3.73
CA PRO A 118 -7.31 -18.62 3.88
C PRO A 118 -5.97 -19.21 3.43
N ARG A 119 -5.83 -20.55 3.50
CA ARG A 119 -4.62 -21.27 3.10
C ARG A 119 -4.33 -21.15 1.61
N ALA A 120 -5.36 -21.20 0.76
CA ALA A 120 -5.19 -21.03 -0.68
C ALA A 120 -4.61 -19.65 -1.02
N LEU A 121 -5.11 -18.57 -0.40
CA LEU A 121 -4.52 -17.24 -0.60
C LEU A 121 -3.06 -17.18 -0.09
N ALA A 122 -2.74 -17.82 1.03
CA ALA A 122 -1.37 -17.88 1.53
C ALA A 122 -0.43 -18.61 0.55
N GLN A 123 -0.89 -19.71 -0.06
CA GLN A 123 -0.14 -20.44 -1.09
C GLN A 123 0.02 -19.61 -2.37
N ALA A 124 -1.02 -18.89 -2.78
CA ALA A 124 -0.97 -17.96 -3.91
C ALA A 124 0.12 -16.90 -3.70
N LEU A 125 0.12 -16.24 -2.54
CA LEU A 125 1.13 -15.24 -2.18
C LEU A 125 2.56 -15.81 -2.20
N GLN A 126 2.74 -17.02 -1.67
CA GLN A 126 4.04 -17.70 -1.68
C GLN A 126 4.50 -18.01 -3.11
N ARG A 127 3.61 -18.55 -3.95
CA ARG A 127 3.90 -18.94 -5.33
C ARG A 127 4.21 -17.74 -6.20
N LEU A 128 3.42 -16.67 -6.06
CA LEU A 128 3.68 -15.41 -6.74
C LEU A 128 5.06 -14.90 -6.32
N ASN A 129 5.39 -14.85 -5.02
CA ASN A 129 6.65 -14.29 -4.51
C ASN A 129 7.87 -15.01 -5.10
N GLN A 130 7.78 -16.34 -5.18
CA GLN A 130 8.81 -17.16 -5.81
C GLN A 130 8.95 -16.86 -7.31
N ASN A 131 7.84 -16.71 -8.04
CA ASN A 131 7.87 -16.36 -9.47
C ASN A 131 8.44 -14.96 -9.72
N ALA A 132 8.06 -13.97 -8.90
CA ALA A 132 8.57 -12.60 -9.02
C ALA A 132 10.08 -12.48 -8.78
N GLN A 133 10.64 -13.33 -7.90
CA GLN A 133 12.09 -13.40 -7.68
C GLN A 133 12.84 -14.01 -8.88
N GLN A 134 12.20 -14.89 -9.64
CA GLN A 134 12.77 -15.53 -10.83
C GLN A 134 12.66 -14.68 -12.10
N MET A 135 11.63 -13.84 -12.18
CA MET A 135 11.37 -12.93 -13.29
C MET A 135 11.18 -11.49 -12.77
N PRO A 136 12.26 -10.80 -12.38
CA PRO A 136 12.16 -9.41 -11.91
C PRO A 136 11.58 -8.52 -13.02
N LEU A 137 10.56 -7.75 -12.67
CA LEU A 137 9.89 -6.86 -13.62
C LEU A 137 10.76 -5.62 -13.87
N ASN A 138 11.26 -5.47 -15.10
CA ASN A 138 11.76 -4.19 -15.60
C ASN A 138 10.58 -3.29 -15.99
N ALA A 139 9.73 -2.95 -15.02
CA ALA A 139 8.57 -2.08 -15.22
C ALA A 139 8.82 -0.68 -14.63
N ASN A 140 7.93 0.27 -14.91
CA ASN A 140 7.97 1.57 -14.24
C ASN A 140 7.52 1.40 -12.77
N PRO A 141 8.32 1.82 -11.78
CA PRO A 141 7.96 1.75 -10.36
C PRO A 141 6.62 2.44 -10.02
N ALA A 142 6.15 3.37 -10.85
CA ALA A 142 4.84 4.01 -10.70
C ALA A 142 3.65 3.04 -10.72
N PHE A 143 3.82 1.82 -11.24
CA PHE A 143 2.78 0.79 -11.25
C PHE A 143 2.80 -0.13 -10.03
N GLU A 144 3.74 0.02 -9.08
CA GLU A 144 3.82 -0.83 -7.87
C GLU A 144 2.50 -0.95 -7.09
N PRO A 145 1.71 0.13 -6.90
CA PRO A 145 0.43 0.04 -6.20
C PRO A 145 -0.67 -0.76 -6.93
N LEU A 146 -0.42 -1.17 -8.18
CA LEU A 146 -1.34 -2.01 -8.96
C LEU A 146 -0.92 -3.49 -8.95
N LEU A 147 0.20 -3.81 -8.33
CA LEU A 147 0.73 -5.17 -8.29
C LEU A 147 0.32 -5.83 -6.97
N ILE A 148 -0.07 -7.11 -7.04
CA ILE A 148 -0.38 -7.92 -5.86
C ILE A 148 0.85 -8.10 -4.94
N MET A 149 2.05 -7.88 -5.50
CA MET A 149 3.31 -8.01 -4.80
C MET A 149 4.38 -7.06 -5.34
N ASN A 150 5.39 -6.81 -4.50
CA ASN A 150 6.55 -6.02 -4.88
C ASN A 150 7.54 -6.85 -5.73
N GLY A 151 7.47 -6.71 -7.06
CA GLY A 151 8.36 -7.36 -8.03
C GLY A 151 9.63 -6.58 -8.38
N PHE A 152 9.91 -5.47 -7.70
CA PHE A 152 11.05 -4.60 -7.99
C PHE A 152 12.26 -4.98 -7.13
N SER A 153 13.40 -5.30 -7.76
CA SER A 153 14.61 -5.70 -7.03
C SER A 153 15.21 -4.50 -6.26
N GLY A 154 15.03 -4.45 -4.94
CA GLY A 154 15.59 -3.38 -4.11
C GLY A 154 15.74 -3.76 -2.63
N LYS A 155 16.84 -4.44 -2.28
CA LYS A 155 17.21 -4.79 -0.90
C LYS A 155 17.14 -3.57 0.04
N PHE A 156 16.51 -3.78 1.20
CA PHE A 156 16.47 -2.91 2.39
C PHE A 156 15.68 -1.59 2.29
N MET A 157 15.79 -0.82 1.20
CA MET A 157 15.04 0.43 1.03
C MET A 157 13.66 0.25 0.39
N ALA A 158 13.41 -0.88 -0.31
CA ALA A 158 12.06 -1.19 -0.78
C ALA A 158 11.10 -1.35 0.40
N ASN A 159 11.45 -2.05 1.48
CA ASN A 159 10.55 -2.27 2.63
C ASN A 159 10.04 -1.00 3.35
N LEU A 160 10.76 0.14 3.20
CA LEU A 160 10.35 1.44 3.76
C LEU A 160 9.51 2.27 2.80
N PHE A 161 9.35 1.85 1.54
CA PHE A 161 8.49 2.49 0.53
C PHE A 161 7.56 1.49 -0.18
N SER A 162 7.63 0.20 0.17
CA SER A 162 6.70 -0.84 -0.28
C SER A 162 5.35 -0.52 0.33
N THR A 163 4.38 -0.26 -0.55
CA THR A 163 3.01 0.04 -0.15
C THR A 163 2.31 -1.19 0.44
N HIS A 164 2.88 -2.39 0.21
CA HIS A 164 2.43 -3.66 0.76
C HIS A 164 3.24 -4.10 2.00
N PRO A 165 2.60 -4.74 3.00
CA PRO A 165 3.31 -5.45 4.06
C PRO A 165 4.08 -6.65 3.48
N SER A 166 5.09 -7.14 4.19
CA SER A 166 5.87 -8.28 3.70
C SER A 166 5.00 -9.52 3.54
N THR A 167 5.27 -10.28 2.48
CA THR A 167 4.50 -11.48 2.12
C THR A 167 4.47 -12.48 3.26
N GLU A 168 5.56 -12.61 4.01
CA GLU A 168 5.69 -13.54 5.13
C GLU A 168 4.68 -13.22 6.25
N VAL A 169 4.49 -11.94 6.56
CA VAL A 169 3.55 -11.50 7.62
C VAL A 169 2.10 -11.71 7.17
N ARG A 170 1.80 -11.49 5.88
CA ARG A 170 0.47 -11.78 5.32
C ARG A 170 0.16 -13.28 5.39
N ILE A 171 1.10 -14.12 4.98
CA ILE A 171 0.99 -15.58 5.07
C ILE A 171 0.75 -16.01 6.52
N GLU A 172 1.55 -15.52 7.47
CA GLU A 172 1.38 -15.87 8.88
C GLU A 172 -0.04 -15.56 9.39
N LYS A 173 -0.56 -14.37 9.09
CA LYS A 173 -1.92 -13.98 9.50
C LYS A 173 -3.01 -14.82 8.85
N LEU A 174 -2.86 -15.19 7.58
CA LEU A 174 -3.80 -16.07 6.88
C LEU A 174 -3.83 -17.47 7.52
N LEU A 175 -2.67 -18.00 7.90
CA LEU A 175 -2.59 -19.29 8.60
C LEU A 175 -3.20 -19.21 10.01
N GLN A 176 -3.04 -18.07 10.70
CA GLN A 176 -3.74 -17.84 11.98
C GLN A 176 -5.26 -17.74 11.80
N LEU A 177 -5.74 -17.13 10.70
CA LEU A 177 -7.16 -17.07 10.36
C LEU A 177 -7.73 -18.46 10.08
N GLU A 178 -7.02 -19.29 9.31
CA GLU A 178 -7.40 -20.69 9.06
C GLU A 178 -7.62 -21.45 10.38
N GLN A 179 -6.69 -21.34 11.33
CA GLN A 179 -6.83 -21.96 12.64
C GLN A 179 -8.06 -21.48 13.43
N LYS A 180 -8.51 -20.24 13.21
CA LYS A 180 -9.72 -19.70 13.85
C LYS A 180 -10.99 -20.22 13.19
N LEU A 181 -11.00 -20.38 11.87
CA LEU A 181 -12.16 -20.90 11.12
C LEU A 181 -12.40 -22.40 11.36
N LEU A 182 -11.37 -23.15 11.76
CA LEU A 182 -11.45 -24.57 12.10
C LEU A 182 -11.94 -24.84 13.54
N ARG A 183 -12.15 -23.80 14.36
CA ARG A 183 -12.63 -23.91 15.74
C ARG A 183 -14.11 -23.57 15.83
#